data_AF-A0A485LR84-F1
#
_entry.id   AF-A0A485LR84-F1
#
_cell.length_a   1.000
_cell.length_b   1.000
_cell.length_c   1.000
_cell.angle_alpha   90.00
_cell.angle_beta   90.00
_cell.angle_gamma   90.00
#
_symmetry.space_group_name_H-M   'P 1'
#
loop_
_entity.id
_entity.type
_entity.pdbx_description
1 polymer ?
#
loop_
_entity_poly.entity_id
_entity_poly.type
_entity_poly.pdbx_seq_one_letter_code
_entity_poly.pdbx_strand_id
1 'polypeptide(L)'
;MATMAAFEADMMRMWAKPIHATPFTRDFGRLVSRVRLVVADGHECREQDYSATTHRVAAMVDVVKTVRRHLMEVRPIAWRVLTSAQDDVDARDDAALDMLVLKYGAYKDTDDAAAELVSIVGASSPTIALVKLIHQNVVLAALCHLHAAVSSSILLKDVRSPDGWQIHIRLDPTSCQLVHVRKEQSVDTSRQYVFHPRKCNKPFVLGRFVLTWEVRCIFPRAMNELTSARLRITDLAFAADVTPDARDELRRVFVGDLFLA
;
A
#
# COMPACT_ATOMS: atom_id res chain seq x y z
N MET A 1 -3.80 -3.71 -24.51
CA MET A 1 -3.10 -2.65 -23.75
C MET A 1 -3.79 -2.52 -22.41
N ALA A 2 -3.04 -2.51 -21.31
CA ALA A 2 -3.60 -2.20 -20.00
C ALA A 2 -4.12 -0.75 -20.01
N THR A 3 -5.35 -0.52 -19.54
CA THR A 3 -5.94 0.82 -19.43
C THR A 3 -6.12 1.17 -17.96
N MET A 4 -6.13 2.47 -17.63
CA MET A 4 -6.39 2.92 -16.26
C MET A 4 -7.75 2.40 -15.74
N ALA A 5 -8.78 2.38 -16.59
CA ALA A 5 -10.09 1.82 -16.24
C ALA A 5 -10.02 0.32 -15.87
N ALA A 6 -9.17 -0.47 -16.55
CA ALA A 6 -8.98 -1.87 -16.20
C ALA A 6 -8.27 -2.02 -14.84
N PHE A 7 -7.27 -1.17 -14.56
CA PHE A 7 -6.60 -1.15 -13.26
C PHE A 7 -7.57 -0.75 -12.12
N GLU A 8 -8.34 0.31 -12.32
CA GLU A 8 -9.37 0.75 -11.36
C GLU A 8 -10.38 -0.36 -11.08
N ALA A 9 -10.88 -1.04 -12.12
CA ALA A 9 -11.80 -2.17 -11.97
C ALA A 9 -11.19 -3.34 -11.17
N ASP A 10 -9.92 -3.66 -11.37
CA ASP A 10 -9.21 -4.67 -10.59
C ASP A 10 -9.05 -4.26 -9.12
N MET A 11 -8.74 -2.98 -8.87
CA MET A 11 -8.63 -2.43 -7.51
C MET A 11 -9.98 -2.42 -6.79
N MET A 12 -11.06 -2.04 -7.48
CA MET A 12 -12.42 -2.14 -6.94
C MET A 12 -12.80 -3.59 -6.63
N ARG A 13 -12.52 -4.53 -7.54
CA ARG A 13 -12.78 -5.96 -7.31
C ARG A 13 -12.02 -6.47 -6.10
N MET A 14 -10.78 -6.03 -5.91
CA MET A 14 -9.95 -6.42 -4.77
C MET A 14 -10.48 -5.85 -3.46
N TRP A 15 -10.84 -4.57 -3.44
CA TRP A 15 -11.43 -3.93 -2.28
C TRP A 15 -12.80 -4.52 -1.93
N ALA A 16 -13.60 -4.94 -2.91
CA ALA A 16 -14.89 -5.59 -2.66
C ALA A 16 -14.76 -7.01 -2.08
N LYS A 17 -13.58 -7.64 -2.12
CA LYS A 17 -13.41 -8.98 -1.55
C LYS A 17 -13.66 -8.95 -0.04
N PRO A 18 -14.39 -9.96 0.49
CA PRO A 18 -14.49 -10.13 1.92
C PRO A 18 -13.12 -10.50 2.48
N ILE A 19 -12.85 -10.11 3.73
CA ILE A 19 -11.51 -10.20 4.32
C ILE A 19 -10.95 -11.64 4.32
N HIS A 20 -11.80 -12.65 4.56
CA HIS A 20 -11.40 -14.06 4.55
C HIS A 20 -10.97 -14.58 3.17
N ALA A 21 -11.32 -13.86 2.09
CA ALA A 21 -10.89 -14.16 0.72
C ALA A 21 -9.62 -13.38 0.33
N THR A 22 -8.98 -12.69 1.27
CA THR A 22 -7.74 -11.95 1.10
C THR A 22 -6.63 -12.57 1.93
N PRO A 23 -5.34 -12.42 1.55
CA PRO A 23 -4.22 -12.88 2.36
C PRO A 23 -3.91 -11.95 3.54
N PHE A 24 -4.87 -11.12 3.97
CA PHE A 24 -4.65 -10.05 4.95
C PHE A 24 -4.02 -10.55 6.25
N THR A 25 -4.54 -11.63 6.86
CA THR A 25 -4.04 -12.12 8.15
C THR A 25 -2.57 -12.49 8.09
N ARG A 26 -2.15 -13.16 7.02
CA ARG A 26 -0.77 -13.55 6.75
C ARG A 26 0.13 -12.36 6.40
N ASP A 27 -0.39 -11.39 5.65
CA ASP A 27 0.41 -10.28 5.15
C ASP A 27 0.55 -9.13 6.16
N PHE A 28 -0.46 -8.89 6.99
CA PHE A 28 -0.49 -7.69 7.84
C PHE A 28 0.68 -7.66 8.81
N GLY A 29 0.93 -8.74 9.55
CA GLY A 29 2.08 -8.83 10.45
C GLY A 29 3.43 -8.67 9.78
N ARG A 30 3.58 -9.20 8.56
CA ARG A 30 4.80 -9.05 7.76
C ARG A 30 5.01 -7.63 7.26
N LEU A 31 3.93 -6.93 6.94
CA LEU A 31 3.95 -5.63 6.27
C LEU A 31 3.74 -4.44 7.21
N VAL A 32 3.36 -4.67 8.47
CA VAL A 32 3.11 -3.58 9.42
C VAL A 32 4.35 -2.71 9.64
N SER A 33 5.55 -3.29 9.63
CA SER A 33 6.81 -2.52 9.70
C SER A 33 7.15 -1.77 8.41
N ARG A 34 6.27 -1.80 7.41
CA ARG A 34 6.35 -0.96 6.21
C ARG A 34 5.31 0.16 6.24
N VAL A 35 4.47 0.21 7.28
CA VAL A 35 3.41 1.21 7.42
C VAL A 35 3.98 2.52 7.93
N ARG A 36 3.55 3.62 7.31
CA ARG A 36 3.67 4.99 7.78
C ARG A 36 2.27 5.57 7.85
N LEU A 37 1.89 6.07 9.01
CA LEU A 37 0.56 6.62 9.24
C LEU A 37 0.68 8.12 9.43
N VAL A 38 -0.11 8.87 8.66
CA VAL A 38 -0.18 10.33 8.71
C VAL A 38 -1.61 10.73 9.06
N VAL A 39 -1.80 11.39 10.20
CA VAL A 39 -3.09 11.96 10.62
C VAL A 39 -3.07 13.46 10.41
N ALA A 40 -4.03 13.98 9.65
CA ALA A 40 -4.20 15.41 9.40
C ALA A 40 -5.54 15.89 9.98
N ASP A 41 -5.47 16.70 11.03
CA ASP A 41 -6.64 17.21 11.76
C ASP A 41 -6.91 18.70 11.46
N GLY A 42 -6.61 19.13 10.23
CA GLY A 42 -6.81 20.50 9.74
C GLY A 42 -5.75 21.51 10.20
N HIS A 43 -5.26 21.40 11.44
CA HIS A 43 -4.24 22.29 12.00
C HIS A 43 -2.92 21.60 12.32
N GLU A 44 -2.95 20.29 12.55
CA GLU A 44 -1.78 19.50 12.92
C GLU A 44 -1.66 18.28 11.98
N CYS A 45 -0.42 17.94 11.64
CA CYS A 45 -0.08 16.74 10.90
C CYS A 45 0.84 15.89 11.77
N ARG A 46 0.36 14.71 12.19
CA ARG A 46 1.13 13.76 12.99
C ARG A 46 1.54 12.59 12.12
N GLU A 47 2.84 12.26 12.12
CA GLU A 47 3.38 11.11 11.40
C GLU A 47 3.89 10.06 12.39
N GLN A 48 3.52 8.81 12.14
CA GLN A 48 3.97 7.64 12.88
C GLN A 48 4.61 6.66 11.89
N ASP A 49 5.91 6.40 12.07
CA ASP A 49 6.67 5.44 11.26
C ASP A 49 6.87 4.13 12.04
N TYR A 50 6.28 3.04 11.55
CA TYR A 50 6.37 1.72 12.17
C TYR A 50 7.59 0.92 11.71
N SER A 51 8.47 1.47 10.86
CA SER A 51 9.62 0.74 10.31
C SER A 51 10.69 0.33 11.31
N ALA A 52 10.77 1.04 12.44
CA ALA A 52 11.69 0.70 13.53
C ALA A 52 11.11 -0.30 14.54
N THR A 53 9.83 -0.70 14.42
CA THR A 53 9.20 -1.56 15.43
C THR A 53 9.72 -3.00 15.38
N THR A 54 10.15 -3.51 16.54
CA THR A 54 10.47 -4.92 16.74
C THR A 54 9.23 -5.74 17.17
N HIS A 55 8.18 -5.06 17.64
CA HIS A 55 6.95 -5.66 18.18
C HIS A 55 5.80 -5.55 17.17
N ARG A 56 5.75 -6.50 16.22
CA ARG A 56 4.78 -6.47 15.11
C ARG A 56 3.32 -6.43 15.55
N VAL A 57 2.93 -7.22 16.55
CA VAL A 57 1.55 -7.23 17.07
C VAL A 57 1.19 -5.88 17.69
N ALA A 58 2.09 -5.29 18.47
CA ALA A 58 1.88 -3.95 19.04
C ALA A 58 1.71 -2.89 17.94
N ALA A 59 2.52 -2.97 16.88
CA ALA A 59 2.37 -2.08 15.73
C ALA A 59 1.05 -2.28 14.98
N MET A 60 0.59 -3.54 14.83
CA MET A 60 -0.70 -3.83 14.18
C MET A 60 -1.86 -3.23 14.98
N VAL A 61 -1.83 -3.43 16.30
CA VAL A 61 -2.82 -2.88 17.24
C VAL A 61 -2.80 -1.36 17.17
N ASP A 62 -1.62 -0.72 17.23
CA ASP A 62 -1.51 0.74 17.20
C ASP A 62 -1.99 1.37 15.88
N VAL A 63 -1.64 0.77 14.73
CA VAL A 63 -2.18 1.18 13.42
C VAL A 63 -3.71 1.11 13.43
N VAL A 64 -4.28 0.01 13.94
CA VAL A 64 -5.74 -0.21 13.95
C VAL A 64 -6.45 0.73 14.91
N LYS A 65 -5.92 0.95 16.12
CA LYS A 65 -6.47 1.92 17.09
C LYS A 65 -6.42 3.33 16.51
N THR A 66 -5.32 3.72 15.88
CA THR A 66 -5.17 5.06 15.30
C THR A 66 -6.11 5.27 14.11
N VAL A 67 -6.20 4.32 13.19
CA VAL A 67 -7.17 4.37 12.09
C VAL A 67 -8.61 4.40 12.63
N ARG A 68 -8.95 3.52 13.57
CA ARG A 68 -10.30 3.46 14.17
C ARG A 68 -10.68 4.79 14.80
N ARG A 69 -9.83 5.34 15.67
CA ARG A 69 -10.07 6.62 16.34
C ARG A 69 -10.36 7.71 15.32
N HIS A 70 -9.52 7.83 14.28
CA HIS A 70 -9.76 8.80 13.22
C HIS A 70 -11.08 8.54 12.50
N LEU A 71 -11.38 7.31 12.08
CA LEU A 71 -12.62 7.05 11.35
C LEU A 71 -13.89 7.32 12.19
N MET A 72 -13.80 7.18 13.53
CA MET A 72 -14.93 7.34 14.45
C MET A 72 -15.11 8.78 14.97
N GLU A 73 -14.06 9.59 15.06
CA GLU A 73 -14.10 10.89 15.76
C GLU A 73 -15.04 11.94 15.13
N VAL A 74 -15.35 11.90 13.84
CA VAL A 74 -16.19 12.90 13.16
C VAL A 74 -17.66 12.49 13.03
N ARG A 75 -18.13 11.60 13.91
CA ARG A 75 -19.57 11.48 14.10
C ARG A 75 -20.13 12.86 14.51
N PRO A 76 -21.23 13.35 13.89
CA PRO A 76 -21.82 14.65 14.22
C PRO A 76 -22.01 14.79 15.73
N ILE A 77 -21.91 16.01 16.28
CA ILE A 77 -22.10 16.28 17.72
C ILE A 77 -23.43 15.68 18.22
N ALA A 78 -24.47 15.69 17.38
CA ALA A 78 -25.75 15.05 17.66
C ALA A 78 -25.65 13.54 17.96
N TRP A 79 -24.70 12.83 17.36
CA TRP A 79 -24.43 11.42 17.63
C TRP A 79 -23.72 11.22 18.98
N ARG A 80 -22.76 12.10 19.34
CA ARG A 80 -22.02 12.01 20.61
C ARG A 80 -22.91 12.19 21.84
N VAL A 81 -23.95 13.00 21.74
CA VAL A 81 -24.92 13.21 22.83
C VAL A 81 -25.85 12.01 23.04
N LEU A 82 -26.00 11.14 22.04
CA LEU A 82 -26.97 10.04 22.07
C LEU A 82 -26.40 8.67 22.47
N THR A 83 -25.08 8.50 22.60
CA THR A 83 -24.51 7.14 22.74
C THR A 83 -23.39 7.01 23.77
N SER A 84 -23.70 7.16 25.06
CA SER A 84 -22.79 6.68 26.13
C SER A 84 -22.47 5.19 25.95
N ALA A 85 -23.42 4.41 25.43
CA ALA A 85 -23.23 3.00 25.10
C ALA A 85 -22.17 2.75 24.00
N GLN A 86 -21.91 3.71 23.10
CA GLN A 86 -20.87 3.54 22.08
C GLN A 86 -19.47 3.75 22.66
N ASP A 87 -19.32 4.73 23.57
CA ASP A 87 -18.06 4.99 24.25
C ASP A 87 -17.61 3.77 25.07
N ASP A 88 -18.56 3.08 25.72
CA ASP A 88 -18.31 1.82 26.44
C ASP A 88 -17.84 0.69 25.51
N VAL A 89 -18.43 0.58 24.31
CA VAL A 89 -18.03 -0.42 23.31
C VAL A 89 -16.63 -0.12 22.77
N ASP A 90 -16.35 1.14 22.45
CA ASP A 90 -15.04 1.54 21.93
C ASP A 90 -13.93 1.33 22.99
N ALA A 91 -14.19 1.67 24.25
CA ALA A 91 -13.26 1.40 25.35
C ALA A 91 -13.03 -0.10 25.58
N ARG A 92 -14.09 -0.92 25.49
CA ARG A 92 -13.98 -2.37 25.62
C ARG A 92 -13.14 -2.99 24.51
N ASP A 93 -13.36 -2.57 23.27
CA ASP A 93 -12.59 -3.07 22.14
C ASP A 93 -11.13 -2.63 22.21
N ASP A 94 -10.86 -1.38 22.62
CA ASP A 94 -9.49 -0.89 22.82
C ASP A 94 -8.77 -1.71 23.89
N ALA A 95 -9.45 -2.04 25.00
CA ALA A 95 -8.91 -2.93 26.02
C ALA A 95 -8.67 -4.35 25.49
N ALA A 96 -9.58 -4.88 24.65
CA ALA A 96 -9.39 -6.18 24.01
C ALA A 96 -8.21 -6.19 23.03
N LEU A 97 -8.01 -5.11 22.28
CA LEU A 97 -6.84 -4.93 21.42
C LEU A 97 -5.54 -4.87 22.23
N ASP A 98 -5.53 -4.20 23.38
CA ASP A 98 -4.36 -4.17 24.27
C ASP A 98 -4.04 -5.56 24.83
N MET A 99 -5.08 -6.36 25.13
CA MET A 99 -4.92 -7.76 25.53
C MET A 99 -4.29 -8.63 24.43
N LEU A 100 -4.49 -8.32 23.14
CA LEU A 100 -3.79 -9.02 22.06
C LEU A 100 -2.28 -8.84 22.14
N VAL A 101 -1.81 -7.63 22.49
CA VAL A 101 -0.38 -7.35 22.62
C VAL A 101 0.22 -8.21 23.72
N LEU A 102 -0.48 -8.34 24.85
CA LEU A 102 -0.05 -9.20 25.95
C LEU A 102 -0.08 -10.69 25.57
N LYS A 103 -1.13 -11.12 24.87
CA LYS A 103 -1.33 -12.52 24.47
C LYS A 103 -0.32 -13.00 23.42
N TYR A 104 -0.06 -12.19 22.38
CA TYR A 104 0.75 -12.59 21.23
C TYR A 104 2.14 -11.94 21.18
N GLY A 105 2.41 -10.92 22.00
CA GLY A 105 3.65 -10.14 21.96
C GLY A 105 4.92 -10.98 22.16
N ALA A 106 4.83 -12.09 22.90
CA ALA A 106 5.94 -13.03 23.10
C ALA A 106 6.10 -14.05 21.96
N TYR A 107 5.01 -14.43 21.30
CA TYR A 107 4.96 -15.63 20.44
C TYR A 107 5.22 -15.36 18.96
N LYS A 108 5.34 -14.08 18.54
CA LYS A 108 5.52 -13.67 17.14
C LYS A 108 4.45 -14.20 16.17
N ASP A 109 3.34 -14.76 16.68
CA ASP A 109 2.24 -15.27 15.87
C ASP A 109 1.35 -14.11 15.43
N THR A 110 1.71 -13.52 14.29
CA THR A 110 1.01 -12.36 13.76
C THR A 110 -0.26 -12.72 13.00
N ASP A 111 -0.38 -13.97 12.55
CA ASP A 111 -1.49 -14.41 11.70
C ASP A 111 -2.73 -14.61 12.58
N ASP A 112 -2.56 -15.30 13.71
CA ASP A 112 -3.60 -15.46 14.74
C ASP A 112 -3.99 -14.11 15.35
N ALA A 113 -3.00 -13.26 15.66
CA ALA A 113 -3.26 -11.92 16.17
C ALA A 113 -4.06 -11.07 15.17
N ALA A 114 -3.76 -11.17 13.87
CA ALA A 114 -4.53 -10.47 12.84
C ALA A 114 -5.97 -10.98 12.73
N ALA A 115 -6.18 -12.30 12.84
CA ALA A 115 -7.52 -12.90 12.81
C ALA A 115 -8.36 -12.46 14.02
N GLU A 116 -7.79 -12.46 15.23
CA GLU A 116 -8.49 -12.02 16.44
C GLU A 116 -8.75 -10.51 16.43
N LEU A 117 -7.81 -9.72 15.91
CA LEU A 117 -8.00 -8.28 15.68
C LEU A 117 -9.23 -8.02 14.80
N VAL A 118 -9.41 -8.78 13.72
CA VAL A 118 -10.57 -8.66 12.82
C VAL A 118 -11.86 -9.03 13.54
N SER A 119 -11.80 -10.00 14.45
CA SER A 119 -12.95 -10.37 15.28
C SER A 119 -13.33 -9.27 16.27
N ILE A 120 -12.34 -8.61 16.90
CA ILE A 120 -12.57 -7.53 17.86
C ILE A 120 -13.13 -6.30 17.18
N VAL A 121 -12.51 -5.84 16.09
CA VAL A 121 -12.92 -4.60 15.40
C VAL A 121 -14.16 -4.81 14.51
N GLY A 122 -14.41 -6.06 14.11
CA GLY A 122 -15.48 -6.43 13.20
C GLY A 122 -15.04 -6.39 11.74
N ALA A 123 -15.27 -7.51 11.04
CA ALA A 123 -14.85 -7.70 9.64
C ALA A 123 -15.46 -6.70 8.64
N SER A 124 -16.61 -6.12 8.96
CA SER A 124 -17.32 -5.12 8.15
C SER A 124 -17.00 -3.66 8.54
N SER A 125 -16.13 -3.44 9.53
CA SER A 125 -15.83 -2.08 9.99
C SER A 125 -15.05 -1.28 8.92
N PRO A 126 -15.23 0.06 8.87
CA PRO A 126 -14.42 0.97 8.05
C PRO A 126 -12.91 0.78 8.27
N THR A 127 -12.50 0.57 9.51
CA THR A 127 -11.10 0.32 9.89
C THR A 127 -10.55 -0.91 9.17
N ILE A 128 -11.24 -2.05 9.28
CA ILE A 128 -10.85 -3.28 8.60
C ILE A 128 -10.94 -3.14 7.08
N ALA A 129 -11.93 -2.42 6.56
CA ALA A 129 -12.03 -2.14 5.14
C ALA A 129 -10.84 -1.36 4.57
N LEU A 130 -10.22 -0.48 5.37
CA LEU A 130 -8.99 0.24 5.01
C LEU A 130 -7.75 -0.64 5.19
N VAL A 131 -7.54 -1.22 6.39
CA VAL A 131 -6.31 -1.96 6.68
C VAL A 131 -6.22 -3.28 5.93
N LYS A 132 -7.33 -3.87 5.47
CA LYS A 132 -7.29 -5.09 4.65
C LYS A 132 -6.49 -4.94 3.37
N LEU A 133 -6.35 -3.72 2.86
CA LEU A 133 -5.56 -3.43 1.67
C LEU A 133 -4.04 -3.43 1.92
N ILE A 134 -3.60 -3.55 3.18
CA ILE A 134 -2.20 -3.78 3.57
C ILE A 134 -1.83 -5.25 3.28
N HIS A 135 -1.87 -5.64 2.02
CA HIS A 135 -1.48 -6.98 1.58
C HIS A 135 -0.86 -6.96 0.17
N GLN A 136 -0.12 -8.02 -0.17
CA GLN A 136 0.67 -8.09 -1.39
C GLN A 136 -0.17 -8.08 -2.67
N ASN A 137 -1.42 -8.52 -2.63
CA ASN A 137 -2.25 -8.56 -3.83
C ASN A 137 -2.47 -7.18 -4.47
N VAL A 138 -2.52 -6.10 -3.68
CA VAL A 138 -2.65 -4.71 -4.19
C VAL A 138 -1.48 -4.38 -5.11
N VAL A 139 -0.27 -4.71 -4.66
CA VAL A 139 0.98 -4.51 -5.40
C VAL A 139 1.05 -5.42 -6.62
N LEU A 140 0.60 -6.67 -6.51
CA LEU A 140 0.61 -7.62 -7.63
C LEU A 140 -0.28 -7.17 -8.79
N ALA A 141 -1.48 -6.64 -8.49
CA ALA A 141 -2.34 -6.08 -9.54
C ALA A 141 -1.62 -4.95 -10.28
N ALA A 142 -1.03 -4.01 -9.56
CA ALA A 142 -0.27 -2.92 -10.15
C ALA A 142 0.93 -3.38 -10.97
N LEU A 143 1.68 -4.37 -10.49
CA LEU A 143 2.78 -4.96 -11.24
C LEU A 143 2.34 -5.57 -12.57
N CYS A 144 1.21 -6.30 -12.57
CA CYS A 144 0.67 -6.85 -13.81
C CYS A 144 0.37 -5.75 -14.84
N HIS A 145 -0.23 -4.63 -14.40
CA HIS A 145 -0.52 -3.50 -15.29
C HIS A 145 0.75 -2.76 -15.74
N LEU A 146 1.71 -2.56 -14.83
CA LEU A 146 3.00 -1.93 -15.13
C LEU A 146 3.79 -2.77 -16.14
N HIS A 147 3.91 -4.08 -15.93
CA HIS A 147 4.59 -5.00 -16.84
C HIS A 147 3.84 -5.20 -18.16
N ALA A 148 2.52 -5.01 -18.21
CA ALA A 148 1.76 -5.06 -19.45
C ALA A 148 1.91 -3.78 -20.29
N ALA A 149 2.19 -2.64 -19.64
CA ALA A 149 2.45 -1.36 -20.28
C ALA A 149 3.92 -1.22 -20.71
N VAL A 150 4.83 -1.73 -19.89
CA VAL A 150 6.27 -1.78 -20.15
C VAL A 150 6.58 -3.00 -21.03
N SER A 151 7.62 -2.93 -21.86
CA SER A 151 8.01 -4.07 -22.70
C SER A 151 8.26 -5.32 -21.85
N SER A 152 7.67 -6.45 -22.24
CA SER A 152 7.89 -7.78 -21.64
C SER A 152 9.36 -8.23 -21.66
N SER A 153 10.20 -7.52 -22.41
CA SER A 153 11.64 -7.76 -22.50
C SER A 153 12.45 -7.23 -21.32
N ILE A 154 11.88 -6.35 -20.48
CA ILE A 154 12.60 -5.74 -19.35
C ILE A 154 12.26 -6.52 -18.09
N LEU A 155 13.25 -7.25 -17.56
CA LEU A 155 13.08 -7.98 -16.30
C LEU A 155 13.46 -7.09 -15.13
N LEU A 156 12.51 -6.92 -14.22
CA LEU A 156 12.66 -6.22 -12.95
C LEU A 156 12.69 -7.23 -11.80
N LYS A 157 13.37 -6.87 -10.71
CA LYS A 157 13.34 -7.58 -9.43
C LYS A 157 13.03 -6.62 -8.29
N ASP A 158 12.41 -7.16 -7.24
CA ASP A 158 12.17 -6.44 -6.00
C ASP A 158 13.48 -5.86 -5.41
N VAL A 159 13.42 -4.61 -4.95
CA VAL A 159 14.42 -4.07 -4.03
C VAL A 159 14.04 -4.53 -2.62
N ARG A 160 14.94 -5.28 -1.94
CA ARG A 160 14.65 -5.93 -0.63
C ARG A 160 14.92 -5.05 0.59
N SER A 161 15.43 -3.84 0.40
CA SER A 161 15.75 -2.92 1.49
C SER A 161 14.48 -2.40 2.21
N PRO A 162 14.62 -1.77 3.39
CA PRO A 162 13.50 -1.17 4.13
C PRO A 162 12.67 -0.16 3.33
N ASP A 163 13.31 0.58 2.41
CA ASP A 163 12.68 1.53 1.49
C ASP A 163 12.19 0.91 0.18
N GLY A 164 12.39 -0.39 -0.01
CA GLY A 164 11.96 -1.11 -1.21
C GLY A 164 10.44 -1.27 -1.31
N TRP A 165 9.75 -1.30 -0.17
CA TRP A 165 8.29 -1.25 -0.09
C TRP A 165 7.87 -0.46 1.14
N GLN A 166 7.07 0.59 0.93
CA GLN A 166 6.45 1.41 1.96
C GLN A 166 4.93 1.46 1.74
N ILE A 167 4.17 1.54 2.82
CA ILE A 167 2.70 1.63 2.81
C ILE A 167 2.34 2.87 3.61
N HIS A 168 1.74 3.86 2.99
CA HIS A 168 1.37 5.11 3.62
C HIS A 168 -0.14 5.12 3.81
N ILE A 169 -0.60 5.30 5.03
CA ILE A 169 -2.01 5.56 5.35
C ILE A 169 -2.10 7.03 5.72
N ARG A 170 -2.83 7.80 4.93
CA ARG A 170 -3.10 9.21 5.23
C ARG A 170 -4.58 9.37 5.57
N LEU A 171 -4.83 9.97 6.72
CA LEU A 171 -6.13 10.16 7.31
C LEU A 171 -6.41 11.67 7.35
N ASP A 172 -7.18 12.16 6.39
CA ASP A 172 -7.59 13.57 6.32
C ASP A 172 -9.01 13.73 6.91
N PRO A 173 -9.49 14.96 7.17
CA PRO A 173 -10.81 15.17 7.78
C PRO A 173 -11.97 14.61 6.95
N THR A 174 -11.83 14.60 5.62
CA THR A 174 -12.90 14.21 4.68
C THR A 174 -12.62 12.88 3.96
N SER A 175 -11.37 12.42 3.96
CA SER A 175 -10.93 11.30 3.13
C SER A 175 -9.89 10.44 3.81
N CYS A 176 -9.77 9.22 3.33
CA CYS A 176 -8.68 8.32 3.69
C CYS A 176 -7.95 7.91 2.42
N GLN A 177 -6.63 7.85 2.51
CA GLN A 177 -5.78 7.50 1.39
C GLN A 177 -4.83 6.38 1.82
N LEU A 178 -4.72 5.38 0.97
CA LEU A 178 -3.74 4.31 1.09
C LEU A 178 -2.80 4.39 -0.11
N VAL A 179 -1.49 4.50 0.15
CA VAL A 179 -0.47 4.54 -0.90
C VAL A 179 0.53 3.41 -0.68
N HIS A 180 0.65 2.50 -1.63
CA HIS A 180 1.76 1.56 -1.68
C HIS A 180 2.85 2.17 -2.56
N VAL A 181 4.04 2.39 -2.01
CA VAL A 181 5.23 2.82 -2.75
C VAL A 181 6.19 1.63 -2.86
N ARG A 182 6.64 1.34 -4.07
CA ARG A 182 7.48 0.17 -4.38
C ARG A 182 8.68 0.58 -5.23
N LYS A 183 9.82 -0.01 -4.92
CA LYS A 183 11.04 0.07 -5.72
C LYS A 183 11.33 -1.26 -6.38
N GLU A 184 11.60 -1.20 -7.66
CA GLU A 184 12.10 -2.30 -8.46
C GLU A 184 13.41 -1.91 -9.12
N GLN A 185 14.25 -2.89 -9.41
CA GLN A 185 15.52 -2.67 -10.07
C GLN A 185 15.65 -3.63 -11.24
N SER A 186 16.37 -3.23 -12.29
CA SER A 186 16.68 -4.15 -13.37
C SER A 186 17.42 -5.39 -12.84
N VAL A 187 17.11 -6.55 -13.40
CA VAL A 187 17.86 -7.77 -13.09
C VAL A 187 19.29 -7.60 -13.61
N ASP A 188 20.25 -7.85 -12.74
CA ASP A 188 21.69 -7.79 -12.99
C ASP A 188 22.13 -9.00 -13.83
N THR A 189 21.55 -9.15 -15.02
CA THR A 189 22.10 -10.04 -16.03
C THR A 189 23.09 -9.21 -16.83
N SER A 190 24.32 -9.72 -16.94
CA SER A 190 25.49 -9.01 -17.46
C SER A 190 25.27 -8.33 -18.81
N ARG A 191 24.23 -8.69 -19.59
CA ARG A 191 23.76 -7.96 -20.78
C ARG A 191 22.27 -8.21 -21.05
N GLN A 192 21.36 -7.46 -20.42
CA GLN A 192 19.99 -7.36 -20.98
C GLN A 192 20.07 -6.60 -22.29
N TYR A 193 19.99 -7.35 -23.38
CA TYR A 193 19.86 -6.81 -24.72
C TYR A 193 18.38 -6.58 -25.02
N VAL A 194 17.99 -5.32 -25.16
CA VAL A 194 16.65 -4.99 -25.66
C VAL A 194 16.76 -4.63 -27.13
N PHE A 195 15.92 -5.27 -27.93
CA PHE A 195 15.78 -4.93 -29.33
C PHE A 195 14.87 -3.71 -29.43
N HIS A 196 15.41 -2.61 -29.96
CA HIS A 196 14.62 -1.42 -30.21
C HIS A 196 13.72 -1.68 -31.43
N PRO A 197 12.38 -1.66 -31.29
CA PRO A 197 11.49 -1.99 -32.42
C PRO A 197 11.50 -0.95 -33.56
N ARG A 198 12.15 0.22 -33.39
CA ARG A 198 12.11 1.34 -34.35
C ARG A 198 13.47 1.83 -34.84
N LYS A 199 14.57 1.54 -34.13
CA LYS A 199 15.90 2.03 -34.49
C LYS A 199 16.92 0.93 -34.33
N CYS A 200 17.28 0.31 -35.46
CA CYS A 200 18.47 -0.53 -35.63
C CYS A 200 18.39 -1.91 -34.93
N ASN A 201 18.68 -2.98 -35.67
CA ASN A 201 18.92 -4.34 -35.14
C ASN A 201 20.14 -4.44 -34.18
N LYS A 202 20.63 -3.32 -33.64
CA LYS A 202 21.76 -3.29 -32.73
C LYS A 202 21.22 -3.41 -31.31
N PRO A 203 21.54 -4.49 -30.59
CA PRO A 203 21.09 -4.62 -29.22
C PRO A 203 21.82 -3.58 -28.36
N PHE A 204 21.08 -2.86 -27.52
CA PHE A 204 21.66 -1.95 -26.54
C PHE A 204 21.60 -2.58 -25.15
N VAL A 205 22.60 -2.26 -24.32
CA VAL A 205 22.70 -2.75 -22.94
C VAL A 205 21.95 -1.76 -22.05
N LEU A 206 20.90 -2.23 -21.37
CA LEU A 206 20.03 -1.39 -20.54
C LEU A 206 20.70 -0.79 -19.30
N GLY A 207 21.87 -1.31 -18.91
CA GLY A 207 22.55 -0.94 -17.66
C GLY A 207 21.68 -1.14 -16.41
N ARG A 208 22.17 -0.71 -15.25
CA ARG A 208 21.41 -0.83 -14.00
C ARG A 208 20.53 0.40 -13.77
N PHE A 209 19.24 0.19 -13.50
CA PHE A 209 18.32 1.26 -13.12
C PHE A 209 17.39 0.81 -11.99
N VAL A 210 16.82 1.79 -11.29
CA VAL A 210 15.83 1.61 -10.22
C VAL A 210 14.60 2.41 -10.58
N LEU A 211 13.45 1.75 -10.58
CA LEU A 211 12.14 2.32 -10.80
C LEU A 211 11.41 2.42 -9.46
N THR A 212 10.90 3.60 -9.12
CA THR A 212 9.94 3.76 -8.02
C THR A 212 8.56 4.04 -8.59
N TRP A 213 7.56 3.33 -8.09
CA TRP A 213 6.17 3.51 -8.47
C TRP A 213 5.25 3.44 -7.26
N GLU A 214 4.05 3.99 -7.41
CA GLU A 214 3.04 3.99 -6.37
C GLU A 214 1.66 3.54 -6.88
N VAL A 215 0.92 2.88 -5.99
CA VAL A 215 -0.52 2.67 -6.09
C VAL A 215 -1.18 3.51 -5.03
N ARG A 216 -2.12 4.33 -5.44
CA ARG A 216 -2.85 5.24 -4.56
C ARG A 216 -4.33 4.93 -4.63
N CYS A 217 -4.94 4.59 -3.50
CA CYS A 217 -6.38 4.41 -3.34
C CYS A 217 -6.92 5.52 -2.46
N ILE A 218 -8.01 6.16 -2.88
CA ILE A 218 -8.68 7.24 -2.15
C ILE A 218 -10.10 6.80 -1.83
N PHE A 219 -10.48 7.00 -0.58
CA PHE A 219 -11.79 6.66 -0.03
C PHE A 219 -12.37 7.91 0.65
N PRO A 220 -13.71 8.06 0.68
CA PRO A 220 -14.32 8.94 1.64
C PRO A 220 -14.08 8.38 3.04
N ARG A 221 -14.15 9.24 4.08
CA ARG A 221 -13.95 8.81 5.47
C ARG A 221 -14.87 7.66 5.89
N ALA A 222 -16.08 7.58 5.33
CA ALA A 222 -17.03 6.50 5.61
C ALA A 222 -16.56 5.12 5.12
N MET A 223 -15.53 5.05 4.26
CA MET A 223 -15.01 3.82 3.65
C MET A 223 -16.09 2.98 2.95
N ASN A 224 -17.11 3.63 2.38
CA ASN A 224 -18.24 2.98 1.71
C ASN A 224 -18.02 2.77 0.21
N GLU A 225 -17.01 3.41 -0.38
CA GLU A 225 -16.63 3.24 -1.79
C GLU A 225 -15.14 3.57 -2.01
N LEU A 226 -14.54 2.96 -3.04
CA LEU A 226 -13.24 3.37 -3.56
C LEU A 226 -13.47 4.48 -4.60
N THR A 227 -13.23 5.74 -4.22
CA THR A 227 -13.49 6.91 -5.08
C THR A 227 -12.51 7.02 -6.24
N SER A 228 -11.24 6.66 -6.02
CA SER A 228 -10.20 6.71 -7.05
C SER A 228 -9.08 5.72 -6.76
N ALA A 229 -8.56 5.08 -7.80
CA ALA A 229 -7.34 4.28 -7.74
C ALA A 229 -6.39 4.69 -8.86
N ARG A 230 -5.14 4.98 -8.51
CA ARG A 230 -4.12 5.43 -9.47
C ARG A 230 -2.86 4.59 -9.36
N LEU A 231 -2.28 4.25 -10.51
CA LEU A 231 -0.93 3.70 -10.65
C LEU A 231 -0.03 4.75 -11.31
N ARG A 232 1.14 5.01 -10.72
CA ARG A 232 2.07 6.01 -11.25
C ARG A 232 3.53 5.62 -11.00
N ILE A 233 4.39 5.88 -11.98
CA ILE A 233 5.84 5.91 -11.77
C ILE A 233 6.24 7.27 -11.19
N THR A 234 6.91 7.24 -10.03
CA THR A 234 7.29 8.43 -9.27
C THR A 234 8.75 8.80 -9.46
N ASP A 235 9.63 7.82 -9.70
CA ASP A 235 11.05 8.04 -9.92
C ASP A 235 11.66 6.97 -10.83
N LEU A 236 12.69 7.36 -11.59
CA LEU A 236 13.49 6.47 -12.42
C LEU A 236 14.96 6.91 -12.34
N ALA A 237 15.71 6.18 -11.51
CA ALA A 237 17.12 6.44 -11.25
C ALA A 237 18.00 5.49 -12.06
N PHE A 238 19.11 6.02 -12.60
CA PHE A 238 20.04 5.28 -13.44
C PHE A 238 21.41 5.20 -12.79
N ALA A 239 22.07 4.05 -12.89
CA ALA A 239 23.46 3.92 -12.52
C ALA A 239 24.38 4.64 -13.52
N ALA A 240 25.64 4.84 -13.11
CA ALA A 240 26.63 5.60 -13.88
C ALA A 240 26.97 4.95 -15.24
N ASP A 241 26.81 3.63 -15.36
CA ASP A 241 27.08 2.82 -16.54
C ASP A 241 25.97 2.89 -17.62
N VAL A 242 24.79 3.46 -17.30
CA VAL A 242 23.70 3.61 -18.26
C VAL A 242 23.98 4.75 -19.24
N THR A 243 24.05 4.44 -20.53
CA THR A 243 24.30 5.42 -21.60
C THR A 243 23.14 6.41 -21.76
N PRO A 244 23.37 7.64 -22.26
CA PRO A 244 22.31 8.61 -22.51
C PRO A 244 21.17 8.07 -23.37
N ASP A 245 21.48 7.39 -24.48
CA ASP A 245 20.49 6.78 -25.37
C ASP A 245 19.61 5.74 -24.66
N ALA A 246 20.21 4.91 -23.79
CA ALA A 246 19.47 3.93 -23.00
C ALA A 246 18.57 4.61 -21.95
N ARG A 247 19.02 5.72 -21.35
CA ARG A 247 18.19 6.51 -20.40
C ARG A 247 16.98 7.11 -21.10
N ASP A 248 17.15 7.66 -22.30
CA ASP A 248 16.07 8.28 -23.05
C ASP A 248 15.05 7.25 -23.54
N GLU A 249 15.52 6.07 -23.98
CA GLU A 249 14.63 4.96 -24.33
C GLU A 249 13.88 4.42 -23.10
N LEU A 250 14.57 4.24 -21.97
CA LEU A 250 13.94 3.84 -20.71
C LEU A 250 12.89 4.86 -20.25
N ARG A 251 13.19 6.16 -20.31
CA ARG A 251 12.21 7.21 -20.03
C ARG A 251 11.03 7.12 -21.00
N ARG A 252 11.26 6.92 -22.29
CA ARG A 252 10.18 6.76 -23.26
C ARG A 252 9.27 5.59 -22.93
N VAL A 253 9.85 4.44 -22.52
CA VAL A 253 9.09 3.23 -22.16
C VAL A 253 8.32 3.40 -20.84
N PHE A 254 8.93 3.97 -19.82
CA PHE A 254 8.36 4.04 -18.47
C PHE A 254 7.57 5.33 -18.19
N VAL A 255 8.02 6.47 -18.70
CA VAL A 255 7.43 7.80 -18.46
C VAL A 255 6.48 8.18 -19.60
N GLY A 256 6.70 7.69 -20.82
CA GLY A 256 5.93 8.09 -22.01
C GLY A 256 4.47 7.66 -22.02
N ASP A 257 4.11 6.54 -21.36
CA ASP A 257 2.75 5.95 -21.44
C ASP A 257 2.07 5.70 -20.08
N LEU A 258 2.79 5.76 -18.95
CA LEU A 258 2.23 5.46 -17.61
C LEU A 258 1.76 6.68 -16.82
N PHE A 259 1.83 7.88 -17.42
CA PHE A 259 1.15 9.08 -16.91
C PHE A 259 -0.25 9.16 -17.51
N LEU A 260 -1.10 8.17 -17.21
CA LEU A 260 -2.54 8.36 -17.37
C LEU A 260 -2.98 9.16 -16.13
N ALA A 261 -3.04 10.48 -16.31
CA ALA A 261 -3.60 11.43 -15.37
C ALA A 261 -5.11 11.21 -15.22
#